data_AF-A0A3N1XS43-F1
#
_entry.id   AF-A0A3N1XS43-F1
#
_cell.length_a   1.000
_cell.length_b   1.000
_cell.length_c   1.000
_cell.angle_alpha   90.00
_cell.angle_beta   90.00
_cell.angle_gamma   90.00
#
_symmetry.space_group_name_H-M   'P 1'
#
loop_
_entity.id
_entity.type
_entity.pdbx_description
1 polymer ?
#
loop_
_entity_poly.entity_id
_entity_poly.type
_entity_poly.pdbx_seq_one_letter_code
_entity_poly.pdbx_strand_id
1 'polypeptide(L)'
;MGYMDTGGRHVTIRSLLAALALAGAWTAAAATELRSDFARVMRGARVFQQHCAACHGRTAQGSPDWRRRGPDGRFPPPPLDGSGHAWHHPTAVLREVIREGTVKDGGGMPAWKGRLDEGQIDDVIAWIQSRWPEPVYRRWQEIERRSGRR
;
A
#
# COMPACT_ATOMS: atom_id res chain seq x y z
N MET A 1 39.99 -9.68 69.30
CA MET A 1 39.61 -10.45 68.09
C MET A 1 38.10 -10.34 67.94
N GLY A 2 37.46 -9.73 66.96
CA GLY A 2 37.79 -9.42 65.58
C GLY A 2 36.46 -9.50 64.83
N TYR A 3 35.72 -8.39 64.73
CA TYR A 3 34.49 -8.30 63.92
C TYR A 3 34.90 -8.09 62.46
N MET A 4 34.55 -9.04 61.60
CA MET A 4 34.75 -8.91 60.15
C MET A 4 33.65 -8.05 59.52
N ASP A 5 34.11 -6.92 59.00
CA ASP A 5 33.76 -6.21 57.77
C ASP A 5 32.54 -6.70 56.95
N THR A 6 31.57 -5.81 56.74
CA THR A 6 30.51 -5.95 55.72
C THR A 6 30.72 -4.92 54.62
N GLY A 7 31.38 -5.35 53.54
CA GLY A 7 31.60 -4.55 52.34
C GLY A 7 30.30 -4.23 51.59
N GLY A 8 29.85 -2.99 51.68
CA GLY A 8 28.79 -2.43 50.84
C GLY A 8 29.26 -2.21 49.40
N ARG A 9 28.71 -2.97 48.46
CA ARG A 9 28.92 -2.74 47.02
C ARG A 9 28.06 -1.57 46.56
N HIS A 10 28.69 -0.42 46.32
CA HIS A 10 28.08 0.69 45.59
C HIS A 10 27.85 0.27 44.12
N VAL A 11 26.61 -0.06 43.76
CA VAL A 11 26.19 -0.13 42.36
C VAL A 11 26.06 1.32 41.88
N THR A 12 26.97 1.76 41.03
CA THR A 12 26.95 3.12 40.47
C THR A 12 25.83 3.23 39.43
N ILE A 13 24.86 4.10 39.71
CA ILE A 13 23.79 4.49 38.79
C ILE A 13 24.40 5.36 37.69
N ARG A 14 24.91 4.74 36.62
CA ARG A 14 25.46 5.49 35.47
C ARG A 14 24.91 5.06 34.10
N SER A 15 23.80 4.31 34.05
CA SER A 15 23.34 3.68 32.80
C SER A 15 21.88 3.94 32.39
N LEU A 16 21.14 4.86 33.04
CA LEU A 16 19.71 5.10 32.72
C LEU A 16 19.47 6.07 31.54
N LEU A 17 20.47 6.84 31.10
CA LEU A 17 20.29 7.84 30.04
C LEU A 17 20.27 7.26 28.61
N ALA A 18 20.92 6.11 28.38
CA ALA A 18 20.96 5.48 27.06
C ALA A 18 19.62 4.81 26.66
N ALA A 19 18.83 4.33 27.63
CA ALA A 19 17.58 3.62 27.37
C ALA A 19 16.43 4.54 26.89
N LEU A 20 16.38 5.79 27.36
CA LEU A 20 15.38 6.78 26.94
C LEU A 20 15.63 7.33 25.52
N ALA A 21 16.90 7.51 25.13
CA ALA A 21 17.25 7.99 23.80
C ALA A 21 16.85 7.02 22.68
N LEU A 22 16.93 5.71 22.94
CA LEU A 22 16.49 4.68 22.00
C LEU A 22 14.97 4.73 21.81
N ALA A 23 14.18 4.72 22.89
CA ALA A 23 12.71 4.74 22.79
C ALA A 23 12.15 5.97 22.03
N GLY A 24 12.77 7.15 22.18
CA GLY A 24 12.36 8.36 21.44
C GLY A 24 12.69 8.36 19.95
N ALA A 25 13.73 7.62 19.52
CA ALA A 25 14.11 7.53 18.11
C ALA A 25 13.18 6.61 17.30
N TRP A 26 12.71 5.50 17.90
CA TRP A 26 11.78 4.56 17.23
C TRP A 26 10.41 5.17 16.98
N THR A 27 9.89 5.99 17.91
CA THR A 27 8.59 6.65 17.76
C THR A 27 8.62 7.71 16.65
N ALA A 28 9.70 8.49 16.56
CA ALA A 28 9.88 9.49 15.51
C ALA A 28 9.99 8.88 14.10
N ALA A 29 10.69 7.74 13.98
CA ALA A 29 10.80 6.99 12.73
C ALA A 29 9.43 6.43 12.28
N ALA A 30 8.72 5.74 13.17
CA ALA A 30 7.39 5.19 12.86
C ALA A 30 6.38 6.27 12.47
N ALA A 31 6.38 7.41 13.17
CA ALA A 31 5.53 8.55 12.82
C ALA A 31 5.88 9.18 11.46
N THR A 32 7.15 9.11 11.05
CA THR A 32 7.60 9.58 9.74
C THR A 32 7.17 8.65 8.62
N GLU A 33 7.28 7.34 8.82
CA GLU A 33 6.77 6.33 7.87
C GLU A 33 5.25 6.46 7.66
N LEU A 34 4.48 6.51 8.75
CA LEU A 34 3.02 6.70 8.68
C LEU A 34 2.63 7.99 7.94
N ARG A 35 3.36 9.09 8.17
CA ARG A 35 3.14 10.36 7.46
C ARG A 35 3.46 10.24 5.97
N SER A 36 4.53 9.51 5.62
CA SER A 36 4.91 9.22 4.24
C SER A 36 3.83 8.40 3.53
N ASP A 37 3.35 7.33 4.17
CA ASP A 37 2.27 6.48 3.67
C ASP A 37 0.98 7.26 3.48
N PHE A 38 0.61 8.10 4.46
CA PHE A 38 -0.56 8.96 4.34
C PHE A 38 -0.42 9.94 3.16
N ALA A 39 0.74 10.60 3.03
CA ALA A 39 0.99 11.52 1.92
C ALA A 39 0.91 10.80 0.56
N ARG A 40 1.44 9.57 0.49
CA ARG A 40 1.36 8.70 -0.69
C ARG A 40 -0.09 8.39 -1.08
N VAL A 41 -0.90 7.95 -0.11
CA VAL A 41 -2.33 7.68 -0.33
C VAL A 41 -3.07 8.94 -0.79
N MET A 42 -2.76 10.11 -0.23
CA MET A 42 -3.40 11.37 -0.62
C MET A 42 -3.03 11.84 -2.03
N ARG A 43 -1.78 11.66 -2.45
CA ARG A 43 -1.38 11.91 -3.86
C ARG A 43 -2.09 10.93 -4.80
N GLY A 44 -2.14 9.66 -4.41
CA GLY A 44 -2.85 8.61 -5.15
C GLY A 44 -4.34 8.89 -5.32
N ALA A 45 -4.98 9.43 -4.29
CA ALA A 45 -6.38 9.86 -4.35
C ALA A 45 -6.59 10.89 -5.45
N ARG A 46 -5.70 11.89 -5.56
CA ARG A 46 -5.78 12.93 -6.59
C ARG A 46 -5.64 12.35 -7.99
N VAL A 47 -4.63 11.49 -8.19
CA VAL A 47 -4.42 10.78 -9.48
C VAL A 47 -5.66 9.97 -9.84
N PHE A 48 -6.20 9.19 -8.88
CA PHE A 48 -7.37 8.36 -9.11
C PHE A 48 -8.60 9.18 -9.53
N GLN A 49 -8.90 10.26 -8.79
CA GLN A 49 -10.05 11.11 -9.10
C GLN A 49 -9.93 11.77 -10.48
N GLN A 50 -8.72 12.18 -10.88
CA GLN A 50 -8.48 12.82 -12.16
C GLN A 50 -8.54 11.86 -13.35
N HIS A 51 -8.09 10.62 -13.17
CA HIS A 51 -7.78 9.73 -14.29
C HIS A 51 -8.60 8.43 -14.31
N CYS A 52 -9.01 7.92 -13.16
CA CYS A 52 -9.56 6.57 -13.03
C CYS A 52 -11.05 6.55 -12.66
N ALA A 53 -11.48 7.52 -11.86
CA ALA A 53 -12.82 7.56 -11.27
C ALA A 53 -13.96 7.65 -12.30
N ALA A 54 -13.71 8.21 -13.48
CA ALA A 54 -14.69 8.28 -14.57
C ALA A 54 -15.19 6.89 -15.01
N CYS A 55 -14.36 5.85 -14.88
CA CYS A 55 -14.70 4.49 -15.26
C CYS A 55 -14.86 3.57 -14.03
N HIS A 56 -13.93 3.64 -13.07
CA HIS A 56 -13.92 2.76 -11.90
C HIS A 56 -14.79 3.28 -10.73
N GLY A 57 -15.46 4.43 -10.92
CA GLY A 57 -16.28 5.06 -9.89
C GLY A 57 -15.47 5.80 -8.83
N ARG A 58 -16.08 6.81 -8.19
CA ARG A 58 -15.40 7.73 -7.27
C ARG A 58 -14.74 7.05 -6.06
N THR A 59 -15.26 5.90 -5.63
CA THR A 59 -14.76 5.14 -4.48
C THR A 59 -14.11 3.83 -4.89
N ALA A 60 -13.74 3.68 -6.17
CA ALA A 60 -13.21 2.45 -6.75
C ALA A 60 -14.20 1.26 -6.77
N GLN A 61 -15.51 1.54 -6.71
CA GLN A 61 -16.57 0.52 -6.65
C GLN A 61 -16.84 -0.21 -7.97
N GLY A 62 -16.29 0.28 -9.08
CA GLY A 62 -16.51 -0.29 -10.42
C GLY A 62 -17.95 -0.22 -10.90
N SER A 63 -18.23 -0.95 -11.98
CA SER A 63 -19.58 -1.13 -12.50
C SER A 63 -20.30 -2.32 -11.82
N PRO A 64 -21.62 -2.25 -11.53
CA PRO A 64 -22.37 -3.35 -10.93
C PRO A 64 -22.28 -4.68 -11.70
N ASP A 65 -22.31 -4.63 -13.03
CA ASP A 65 -22.29 -5.80 -13.92
C ASP A 65 -20.89 -6.11 -14.48
N TRP A 66 -19.81 -5.75 -13.77
CA TRP A 66 -18.43 -5.90 -14.26
C TRP A 66 -18.02 -7.32 -14.68
N ARG A 67 -18.76 -8.35 -14.23
CA ARG A 67 -18.54 -9.75 -14.61
C ARG A 67 -19.24 -10.18 -15.90
N ARG A 68 -20.04 -9.31 -16.53
CA ARG A 68 -20.78 -9.62 -17.76
C ARG A 68 -20.27 -8.72 -18.87
N ARG A 69 -20.01 -9.30 -20.04
CA ARG A 69 -19.62 -8.53 -21.23
C ARG A 69 -20.77 -7.64 -21.68
N GLY A 70 -20.46 -6.41 -22.06
CA GLY A 70 -21.40 -5.49 -22.68
C GLY A 70 -21.65 -5.80 -24.16
N PRO A 71 -22.49 -5.00 -24.84
CA PRO A 71 -22.77 -5.14 -26.27
C PRO A 71 -21.53 -5.01 -27.17
N ASP A 72 -20.51 -4.30 -26.70
CA ASP A 72 -19.21 -4.17 -27.37
C ASP A 72 -18.27 -5.38 -27.14
N GLY A 73 -18.76 -6.40 -26.43
CA GLY A 73 -18.00 -7.59 -26.08
C GLY A 73 -16.97 -7.39 -24.96
N ARG A 74 -16.86 -6.20 -24.36
CA ARG A 74 -15.87 -5.91 -23.31
C ARG A 74 -16.46 -6.07 -21.91
N PHE A 75 -15.61 -6.39 -20.94
CA PHE A 75 -16.00 -6.31 -19.53
C PHE A 75 -16.04 -4.84 -19.08
N PRO A 76 -17.09 -4.41 -18.36
CA PRO A 76 -17.11 -3.11 -17.72
C PRO A 76 -15.97 -2.95 -16.70
N PRO A 77 -15.64 -1.71 -16.28
CA PRO A 77 -14.58 -1.47 -15.30
C PRO A 77 -14.82 -2.26 -14.00
N PRO A 78 -13.89 -3.14 -13.60
CA PRO A 78 -14.04 -3.91 -12.37
C PRO A 78 -13.90 -3.02 -11.13
N PRO A 79 -14.48 -3.43 -9.99
CA PRO A 79 -14.19 -2.83 -8.69
C PRO A 79 -12.71 -3.00 -8.36
N LEU A 80 -12.12 -1.91 -7.87
CA LEU A 80 -10.75 -1.85 -7.37
C LEU A 80 -10.73 -1.69 -5.84
N ASP A 81 -11.88 -1.57 -5.19
CA ASP A 81 -12.02 -1.42 -3.72
C ASP A 81 -11.84 -2.72 -2.91
N GLY A 82 -11.41 -3.80 -3.56
CA GLY A 82 -11.20 -5.11 -2.93
C GLY A 82 -12.39 -6.07 -3.05
N SER A 83 -13.54 -5.64 -3.57
CA SER A 83 -14.66 -6.54 -3.92
C SER A 83 -14.47 -7.26 -5.27
N GLY A 84 -13.48 -6.82 -6.06
CA GLY A 84 -13.06 -7.41 -7.33
C GLY A 84 -11.92 -8.41 -7.20
N HIS A 85 -11.19 -8.60 -8.30
CA HIS A 85 -10.07 -9.56 -8.36
C HIS A 85 -8.68 -8.88 -8.34
N ALA A 86 -8.61 -7.55 -8.30
CA ALA A 86 -7.35 -6.80 -8.34
C ALA A 86 -6.33 -7.26 -7.28
N TRP A 87 -6.81 -7.60 -6.07
CA TRP A 87 -5.98 -8.06 -4.96
C TRP A 87 -5.28 -9.42 -5.19
N HIS A 88 -5.67 -10.18 -6.22
CA HIS A 88 -4.95 -11.41 -6.60
C HIS A 88 -3.61 -11.13 -7.30
N HIS A 89 -3.33 -9.87 -7.65
CA HIS A 89 -2.16 -9.49 -8.44
C HIS A 89 -1.14 -8.73 -7.58
N PRO A 90 0.16 -9.06 -7.69
CA PRO A 90 1.21 -8.28 -7.03
C PRO A 90 1.35 -6.90 -7.66
N THR A 91 2.00 -5.96 -6.95
CA THR A 91 2.19 -4.56 -7.36
C THR A 91 2.77 -4.46 -8.77
N ALA A 92 3.73 -5.31 -9.11
CA ALA A 92 4.36 -5.30 -10.43
C ALA A 92 3.35 -5.53 -11.58
N VAL A 93 2.40 -6.44 -11.38
CA VAL A 93 1.34 -6.70 -12.36
C VAL A 93 0.35 -5.53 -12.41
N LEU A 94 -0.01 -4.96 -11.25
CA LEU A 94 -0.89 -3.79 -11.20
C LEU A 94 -0.28 -2.58 -11.93
N ARG A 95 1.03 -2.34 -11.74
CA ARG A 95 1.79 -1.31 -12.47
C ARG A 95 1.72 -1.53 -13.97
N GLU A 96 1.97 -2.76 -14.42
CA GLU A 96 1.97 -3.08 -15.85
C GLU A 96 0.59 -2.89 -16.48
N VAL A 97 -0.48 -3.33 -15.81
CA VAL A 97 -1.85 -3.11 -16.28
C VAL A 97 -2.18 -1.62 -16.38
N ILE A 98 -1.77 -0.80 -15.41
CA ILE A 98 -1.98 0.65 -15.47
C ILE A 98 -1.16 1.27 -16.60
N ARG A 99 0.13 0.93 -16.68
CA ARG A 99 1.06 1.52 -17.65
C ARG A 99 0.66 1.19 -19.08
N GLU A 100 0.42 -0.09 -19.37
CA GLU A 100 0.17 -0.58 -20.73
C GLU A 100 -1.31 -0.61 -21.12
N GLY A 101 -2.22 -0.50 -20.14
CA GLY A 101 -3.67 -0.63 -20.37
C GLY A 101 -4.06 -2.05 -20.80
N THR A 102 -5.33 -2.23 -21.15
CA THR A 102 -5.89 -3.53 -21.57
C THR A 102 -6.48 -3.52 -22.98
N VAL A 103 -6.48 -2.37 -23.67
CA VAL A 103 -7.05 -2.25 -25.03
C VAL A 103 -6.43 -3.24 -26.00
N LYS A 104 -5.11 -3.43 -25.96
CA LYS A 104 -4.38 -4.38 -26.82
C LYS A 104 -4.80 -5.84 -26.59
N ASP A 105 -5.34 -6.14 -25.41
CA ASP A 105 -5.77 -7.48 -24.98
C ASP A 105 -7.31 -7.62 -25.04
N GLY A 106 -8.00 -6.70 -25.73
CA GLY A 106 -9.47 -6.72 -25.90
C GLY A 106 -10.26 -6.09 -24.73
N GLY A 107 -9.60 -5.47 -23.77
CA GLY A 107 -10.21 -4.71 -22.68
C GLY A 107 -10.54 -3.25 -23.05
N GLY A 108 -11.05 -2.50 -22.08
CA GLY A 108 -11.45 -1.09 -22.25
C GLY A 108 -10.54 -0.07 -21.55
N MET A 109 -9.53 -0.50 -20.79
CA MET A 109 -8.69 0.42 -20.02
C MET A 109 -7.56 1.00 -20.89
N PRO A 110 -7.47 2.33 -21.06
CA PRO A 110 -6.39 2.93 -21.84
C PRO A 110 -5.04 2.77 -21.13
N ALA A 111 -3.96 2.83 -21.92
CA ALA A 111 -2.59 2.89 -21.40
C ALA A 111 -2.33 4.26 -20.75
N TRP A 112 -1.62 4.26 -19.61
CA TRP A 112 -1.21 5.49 -18.93
C TRP A 112 0.27 5.83 -19.11
N LYS A 113 1.05 4.98 -19.80
CA LYS A 113 2.43 5.28 -20.20
C LYS A 113 2.50 6.60 -20.97
N GLY A 114 3.43 7.47 -20.56
CA GLY A 114 3.61 8.81 -21.15
C GLY A 114 2.58 9.85 -20.70
N ARG A 115 1.63 9.48 -19.84
CA ARG A 115 0.68 10.41 -19.18
C ARG A 115 0.88 10.45 -17.67
N LEU A 116 1.19 9.30 -17.07
CA LEU A 116 1.58 9.16 -15.67
C LEU A 116 3.03 8.70 -15.61
N ASP A 117 3.79 9.23 -14.65
CA ASP A 117 5.07 8.65 -14.25
C ASP A 117 4.88 7.44 -13.31
N GLU A 118 5.96 6.67 -13.10
CA GLU A 118 5.91 5.48 -12.25
C GLU A 118 5.55 5.80 -10.78
N GLY A 119 5.90 6.99 -10.29
CA GLY A 119 5.56 7.43 -8.94
C GLY A 119 4.06 7.70 -8.79
N GLN A 120 3.43 8.30 -9.81
CA GLN A 120 1.98 8.51 -9.86
C GLN A 120 1.23 7.19 -9.96
N ILE A 121 1.77 6.22 -10.72
CA ILE A 121 1.22 4.85 -10.80
C ILE A 121 1.30 4.19 -9.41
N ASP A 122 2.42 4.34 -8.71
CA ASP A 122 2.62 3.79 -7.37
C ASP A 122 1.75 4.44 -6.29
N ASP A 123 1.55 5.74 -6.40
CA ASP A 123 0.66 6.50 -5.52
C ASP A 123 -0.79 6.03 -5.73
N VAL A 124 -1.27 5.88 -6.98
CA VAL A 124 -2.65 5.44 -7.23
C VAL A 124 -2.89 3.99 -6.79
N ILE A 125 -1.91 3.10 -6.95
CA ILE A 125 -2.00 1.72 -6.43
C ILE A 125 -2.12 1.74 -4.90
N ALA A 126 -1.32 2.56 -4.20
CA ALA A 126 -1.42 2.68 -2.74
C ALA A 126 -2.79 3.20 -2.30
N TRP A 127 -3.36 4.17 -3.02
CA TRP A 127 -4.72 4.64 -2.73
C TRP A 127 -5.77 3.54 -2.96
N ILE A 128 -5.68 2.79 -4.07
CA ILE A 128 -6.55 1.64 -4.34
C ILE A 128 -6.47 0.62 -3.20
N GLN A 129 -5.26 0.27 -2.77
CA GLN A 129 -5.03 -0.68 -1.68
C GLN A 129 -5.57 -0.20 -0.34
N SER A 130 -5.54 1.11 -0.06
CA SER A 130 -6.16 1.68 1.14
C SER A 130 -7.69 1.56 1.16
N ARG A 131 -8.32 1.13 0.06
CA ARG A 131 -9.75 0.83 -0.01
C ARG A 131 -10.09 -0.62 0.34
N TRP A 132 -9.09 -1.50 0.39
CA TRP A 132 -9.33 -2.91 0.61
C TRP A 132 -9.66 -3.19 2.07
N PRO A 133 -10.65 -4.05 2.36
CA PRO A 133 -10.87 -4.56 3.70
C PRO A 133 -9.60 -5.21 4.25
N GLU A 134 -9.35 -5.06 5.55
CA GLU A 134 -8.15 -5.60 6.21
C GLU A 134 -7.85 -7.08 5.87
N PRO A 135 -8.83 -8.01 5.86
CA PRO A 135 -8.57 -9.39 5.45
C PRO A 135 -8.07 -9.54 4.01
N VAL A 136 -8.56 -8.71 3.09
CA VAL A 136 -8.17 -8.69 1.67
C VAL A 136 -6.76 -8.15 1.52
N TYR A 137 -6.45 -7.02 2.17
CA TYR A 137 -5.12 -6.42 2.14
C TYR A 137 -4.06 -7.37 2.70
N ARG A 138 -4.34 -8.03 3.84
CA ARG A 138 -3.45 -9.02 4.43
C ARG A 138 -3.18 -10.19 3.49
N ARG A 139 -4.20 -10.68 2.79
CA ARG A 139 -4.04 -11.77 1.82
C ARG A 139 -3.20 -11.33 0.62
N TRP A 140 -3.41 -10.12 0.13
CA TRP A 140 -2.57 -9.55 -0.92
C TRP A 140 -1.10 -9.42 -0.49
N GLN A 141 -0.81 -9.01 0.74
CA GLN A 141 0.58 -8.92 1.23
C GLN A 141 1.31 -10.27 1.16
N GLU A 142 0.61 -11.39 1.33
CA GLU A 142 1.20 -12.73 1.14
C GLU A 142 1.55 -13.01 -0.33
N ILE A 143 0.70 -12.59 -1.26
CA ILE A 143 0.94 -12.69 -2.71
C ILE A 143 2.13 -11.83 -3.10
N GLU A 144 2.17 -10.59 -2.63
CA GLU A 144 3.26 -9.64 -2.87
C GLU A 144 4.61 -10.22 -2.43
N ARG A 145 4.70 -10.70 -1.19
CA ARG A 145 5.94 -11.31 -0.65
C ARG A 145 6.39 -12.54 -1.43
N ARG A 146 5.46 -13.32 -2.01
CA ARG A 146 5.80 -14.49 -2.83
C ARG A 146 6.30 -14.10 -4.21
N SER A 147 5.82 -12.98 -4.76
CA SER A 147 6.23 -12.51 -6.09
C SER A 147 7.69 -12.03 -6.10
N GLY A 148 8.16 -11.36 -5.05
CA GLY A 148 9.54 -10.86 -4.94
C GLY A 148 10.59 -11.92 -4.55
N ARG A 149 10.21 -13.19 -4.37
CA ARG A 149 11.12 -14.31 -4.08
C ARG A 149 11.53 -15.10 -5.33
N ARG A 150 11.07 -14.70 -6.51
CA ARG A 150 11.33 -15.38 -7.78
C ARG A 150 12.36 -14.65 -8.61
#